data_AF-A0AAP4K7W7-F1
#
_entry.id   AF-A0AAP4K7W7-F1
#
_cell.length_a   1.000
_cell.length_b   1.000
_cell.length_c   1.000
_cell.angle_alpha   90.00
_cell.angle_beta   90.00
_cell.angle_gamma   90.00
#
_symmetry.space_group_name_H-M   'P 1'
#
loop_
_entity.id
_entity.type
_entity.pdbx_description
1 polymer ?
#
loop_
_entity_poly.entity_id
_entity_poly.type
_entity_poly.pdbx_seq_one_letter_code
_entity_poly.pdbx_strand_id
1 'polypeptide(L)'
;MDLLTLEHFAGSVNDTFSAALNEGEVPFVLVEARALPTTHAVHRAPFSLLFRNSSAFLFPQQTYRLRHTRLGEIGIFLVPVARERDGFLYQAVFN
;
A
#
# COMPACT_ATOMS: atom_id res chain seq x y z
N MET A 1 -1.68 -16.49 -10.82
CA MET A 1 -1.61 -15.28 -9.98
C MET A 1 -0.41 -15.45 -9.09
N ASP A 2 0.67 -14.73 -9.37
CA ASP A 2 1.85 -14.75 -8.51
C ASP A 2 1.50 -14.22 -7.12
N LEU A 3 2.00 -14.92 -6.10
CA LEU A 3 1.81 -14.52 -4.73
C LEU A 3 2.64 -13.28 -4.44
N LEU A 4 2.00 -12.19 -4.02
CA LEU A 4 2.72 -10.99 -3.58
C LEU A 4 3.53 -11.32 -2.31
N THR A 5 4.75 -10.85 -2.20
CA THR A 5 5.62 -11.04 -1.02
C THR A 5 6.17 -9.69 -0.59
N LEU A 6 6.71 -9.62 0.63
CA LEU A 6 7.39 -8.42 1.11
C LEU A 6 8.52 -7.99 0.16
N GLU A 7 9.26 -8.94 -0.40
CA GLU A 7 10.40 -8.68 -1.29
C GLU A 7 10.01 -7.91 -2.55
N HIS A 8 8.80 -8.15 -3.09
CA HIS A 8 8.30 -7.39 -4.23
C HIS A 8 8.20 -5.88 -3.91
N PHE A 9 7.81 -5.53 -2.69
CA PHE A 9 7.57 -4.14 -2.26
C PHE A 9 8.76 -3.49 -1.56
N ALA A 10 9.61 -4.25 -0.87
CA ALA A 10 10.76 -3.72 -0.15
C ALA A 10 11.70 -2.93 -1.09
N GLY A 11 11.88 -3.40 -2.32
CA GLY A 11 12.64 -2.68 -3.36
C GLY A 11 11.91 -1.51 -4.03
N SER A 12 10.71 -1.15 -3.55
CA SER A 12 9.91 -0.02 -4.05
C SER A 12 9.50 0.98 -2.97
N VAL A 13 10.17 0.96 -1.82
CA VAL A 13 10.00 2.03 -0.83
C VAL A 13 10.49 3.35 -1.43
N ASN A 14 9.68 4.38 -1.25
CA ASN A 14 9.70 5.70 -1.88
C ASN A 14 9.19 5.76 -3.33
N ASP A 15 8.81 4.63 -3.93
CA ASP A 15 8.16 4.65 -5.24
C ASP A 15 6.69 5.09 -5.13
N THR A 16 6.19 5.65 -6.23
CA THR A 16 4.78 6.08 -6.35
C THR A 16 3.93 5.01 -7.01
N PHE A 17 2.80 4.72 -6.39
CA PHE A 17 1.74 3.86 -6.87
C PHE A 17 0.54 4.74 -7.26
N SER A 18 0.15 4.73 -8.53
CA SER A 18 -0.99 5.51 -9.02
C SER A 18 -2.29 4.74 -8.83
N ALA A 19 -3.21 5.25 -8.02
CA ALA A 19 -4.56 4.72 -7.90
C ALA A 19 -5.47 5.29 -8.98
N ALA A 20 -6.12 4.46 -9.78
CA ALA A 20 -7.16 4.91 -10.69
C ALA A 20 -8.46 5.19 -9.91
N LEU A 21 -8.89 6.45 -9.84
CA LEU A 21 -10.17 6.88 -9.27
C LEU A 21 -11.00 7.61 -10.33
N ASN A 22 -12.31 7.76 -10.08
CA ASN A 22 -13.26 8.31 -11.06
C ASN A 22 -12.83 9.66 -11.66
N GLU A 23 -12.11 10.48 -10.89
CA GLU A 23 -11.69 11.84 -11.27
C GLU A 23 -10.22 11.93 -11.72
N GLY A 24 -9.50 10.81 -11.81
CA GLY A 24 -8.11 10.77 -12.27
C GLY A 24 -7.23 9.77 -11.54
N GLU A 25 -5.91 9.91 -11.72
CA GLU A 25 -4.92 9.13 -10.98
C GLU A 25 -4.50 9.84 -9.70
N VAL A 26 -4.56 9.12 -8.58
CA VAL A 26 -4.17 9.61 -7.26
C VAL A 26 -2.88 8.93 -6.81
N PRO A 27 -1.81 9.69 -6.49
CA PRO A 27 -0.54 9.10 -6.12
C PRO A 27 -0.53 8.63 -4.65
N PHE A 28 -0.04 7.43 -4.42
CA PHE A 28 0.29 6.86 -3.11
C PHE A 28 1.77 6.50 -3.08
N VAL A 29 2.55 7.15 -2.22
CA VAL A 29 3.98 6.85 -2.06
C VAL A 29 4.14 5.74 -1.03
N LEU A 30 4.78 4.63 -1.38
CA LEU A 30 5.11 3.59 -0.41
C LEU A 30 6.21 4.10 0.53
N VAL A 31 5.92 4.39 1.79
CA VAL A 31 6.90 4.94 2.74
C VAL A 31 7.51 3.87 3.65
N GLU A 32 6.83 2.74 3.83
CA GLU A 32 7.35 1.62 4.62
C GLU A 32 6.84 0.29 4.06
N ALA A 33 7.71 -0.71 4.02
CA ALA A 33 7.35 -2.11 3.82
C ALA A 33 8.07 -2.93 4.90
N ARG A 34 7.32 -3.62 5.76
CA ARG A 34 7.91 -4.38 6.87
C ARG A 34 7.22 -5.70 7.14
N ALA A 35 8.01 -6.68 7.59
CA ALA A 35 7.48 -7.92 8.12
C ALA A 35 6.67 -7.67 9.39
N LEU A 36 5.61 -8.46 9.58
CA LEU A 36 4.85 -8.50 10.82
C LEU A 36 5.28 -9.71 11.65
N PRO A 37 5.29 -9.60 12.98
CA PRO A 37 5.58 -10.75 13.83
C PRO A 37 4.51 -11.82 13.61
N THR A 38 4.96 -13.07 13.52
CA THR A 38 4.10 -14.24 13.42
C THR A 38 4.26 -15.09 14.68
N THR A 39 3.13 -15.48 15.27
CA THR A 39 3.09 -16.30 16.49
C THR A 39 2.89 -17.79 16.19
N HIS A 40 2.66 -18.17 14.93
CA HIS A 40 2.34 -19.55 14.53
C HIS A 40 3.01 -19.93 13.20
N ALA A 41 3.02 -21.23 12.86
CA ALA A 41 3.42 -21.71 11.55
C ALA A 41 2.40 -21.26 10.48
N VAL A 42 2.53 -20.01 10.03
CA VAL A 42 1.73 -19.44 8.95
C VAL A 42 2.26 -19.92 7.60
N HIS A 43 1.35 -20.21 6.67
CA HIS A 43 1.71 -20.61 5.31
C HIS A 43 2.42 -19.49 4.52
N ARG A 44 2.23 -18.22 4.93
CA ARG A 44 2.85 -17.03 4.33
C ARG A 44 3.30 -16.09 5.44
N ALA A 45 4.50 -15.53 5.29
CA ALA A 45 5.01 -14.53 6.23
C ALA A 45 4.21 -13.23 6.06
N PRO A 46 3.51 -12.75 7.11
CA PRO A 46 2.71 -11.55 6.99
C PRO A 46 3.59 -10.31 6.90
N PHE A 47 3.11 -9.29 6.22
CA PHE A 47 3.78 -8.00 6.13
C PHE A 47 2.77 -6.86 6.02
N SER A 48 3.21 -5.67 6.40
CA SER A 48 2.46 -4.43 6.21
C SER A 48 3.18 -3.49 5.27
N LEU A 49 2.38 -2.76 4.50
CA LEU A 49 2.82 -1.62 3.70
C LEU A 49 2.18 -0.36 4.27
N LEU A 50 2.95 0.72 4.34
CA LEU A 50 2.45 2.04 4.70
C LEU A 50 2.62 2.96 3.50
N PHE A 51 1.54 3.58 3.08
CA PHE A 51 1.50 4.54 1.99
C PHE A 51 1.17 5.93 2.51
N ARG A 52 1.80 6.94 1.92
CA ARG A 52 1.42 8.35 2.09
C ARG A 52 0.65 8.82 0.87
N ASN A 53 -0.41 9.57 1.11
CA ASN A 53 -1.09 10.32 0.07
C ASN A 53 -1.17 11.80 0.48
N SER A 54 -0.80 12.70 -0.44
CA SER A 54 -0.71 14.14 -0.16
C SER A 54 -2.00 14.93 -0.44
N SER A 55 -3.12 14.24 -0.67
CA SER A 55 -4.42 14.90 -0.85
C SER A 55 -4.86 15.58 0.43
N ALA A 56 -5.50 16.75 0.29
CA ALA A 56 -6.19 17.41 1.39
C ALA A 56 -7.44 16.63 1.85
N PHE A 57 -7.95 15.73 1.00
CA PHE A 57 -9.13 14.91 1.27
C PHE A 57 -8.75 13.53 1.78
N LEU A 58 -9.53 13.04 2.75
CA LEU A 58 -9.43 11.67 3.23
C LEU A 58 -10.07 10.73 2.21
N PHE A 59 -9.30 9.76 1.72
CA PHE A 59 -9.83 8.68 0.91
C PHE A 59 -10.36 7.55 1.80
N PRO A 60 -11.50 6.91 1.46
CA PRO A 60 -12.12 5.92 2.32
C PRO A 60 -11.33 4.60 2.33
N GLN A 61 -11.61 3.77 3.34
CA GLN A 61 -11.07 2.41 3.39
C GLN A 61 -11.70 1.54 2.30
N GLN A 62 -10.89 1.05 1.35
CA GLN A 62 -11.33 0.15 0.28
C GLN A 62 -10.13 -0.48 -0.45
N THR A 63 -10.41 -1.36 -1.42
CA THR A 63 -9.40 -1.85 -2.35
C THR A 63 -9.17 -0.85 -3.47
N TYR A 64 -7.95 -0.34 -3.58
CA TYR A 64 -7.51 0.53 -4.67
C TYR A 64 -6.77 -0.30 -5.72
N ARG A 65 -7.04 -0.04 -7.00
CA ARG A 65 -6.20 -0.55 -8.09
C ARG A 65 -5.00 0.37 -8.25
N LEU A 66 -3.87 -0.08 -7.71
CA LEU A 66 -2.62 0.65 -7.72
C LEU A 66 -1.75 0.19 -8.88
N ARG A 67 -1.37 1.13 -9.74
CA ARG A 67 -0.46 0.92 -10.86
C ARG A 67 0.95 1.31 -10.47
N HIS A 68 1.90 0.40 -10.70
CA HIS A 68 3.33 0.60 -10.44
C HIS A 68 4.13 0.09 -11.65
N THR A 69 5.21 0.78 -12.00
CA THR A 69 6.00 0.51 -13.23
C THR A 69 6.59 -0.90 -13.26
N ARG A 70 7.10 -1.39 -12.12
CA ARG A 70 7.73 -2.72 -12.00
C ARG A 70 6.76 -3.83 -11.63
N LEU A 71 5.71 -3.50 -10.89
CA LEU A 71 4.80 -4.49 -10.29
C LEU A 71 3.47 -4.62 -11.05
N GLY A 72 3.24 -3.78 -12.07
CA GLY A 72 2.00 -3.75 -12.82
C GLY A 72 0.85 -3.15 -12.03
N GLU A 73 -0.36 -3.61 -12.31
CA GLU A 73 -1.58 -3.21 -11.59
C GLU A 73 -1.91 -4.22 -10.49
N ILE A 74 -2.07 -3.74 -9.25
CA ILE A 74 -2.33 -4.57 -8.08
C ILE A 74 -3.53 -3.97 -7.31
N GLY A 75 -4.49 -4.82 -6.95
CA GLY A 75 -5.54 -4.46 -5.99
C GLY A 75 -4.99 -4.50 -4.56
N ILE A 76 -4.88 -3.36 -3.89
CA ILE A 76 -4.41 -3.26 -2.50
C ILE A 76 -5.53 -2.69 -1.63
N PHE A 77 -5.89 -3.41 -0.56
CA PHE A 77 -6.82 -2.94 0.45
C PHE A 77 -6.12 -1.92 1.37
N LEU A 78 -6.51 -0.66 1.27
CA LEU A 78 -5.93 0.43 2.04
C LEU A 78 -6.89 0.88 3.13
N VAL A 79 -6.36 1.03 4.34
CA VAL A 79 -7.04 1.57 5.51
C VAL A 79 -6.36 2.88 5.92
N PRO A 80 -7.06 4.02 6.03
CA PRO A 80 -6.47 5.23 6.59
C PRO A 80 -6.15 5.02 8.07
N VAL A 81 -4.92 5.29 8.50
CA VAL A 81 -4.44 5.03 9.87
C VAL A 81 -4.00 6.30 10.62
N ALA A 82 -3.63 7.37 9.91
CA ALA A 82 -3.26 8.64 10.53
C ALA A 82 -3.42 9.82 9.57
N ARG A 83 -3.60 11.02 10.15
CA ARG A 83 -3.47 12.30 9.45
C ARG A 83 -2.07 12.85 9.70
N GLU A 84 -1.39 13.29 8.65
CA GLU A 84 -0.11 14.01 8.72
C GLU A 84 -0.30 15.48 8.32
N ARG A 85 0.76 16.28 8.43
CA ARG A 85 0.74 17.70 8.01
C ARG A 85 0.42 17.84 6.52
N ASP A 86 0.97 16.96 5.71
CA ASP A 86 0.91 17.05 4.25
C ASP A 86 -0.05 16.03 3.63
N GLY A 87 -0.95 15.42 4.41
CA GLY A 87 -1.94 14.47 3.90
C GLY A 87 -2.31 13.37 4.91
N PHE A 88 -2.38 12.13 4.43
CA PHE A 88 -2.83 10.98 5.23
C PHE A 88 -1.96 9.75 4.98
N LEU A 89 -1.84 8.91 6.03
CA LEU A 89 -1.19 7.62 5.97
C LEU A 89 -2.22 6.50 5.84
N TYR A 90 -1.91 5.53 4.99
CA TYR A 90 -2.76 4.38 4.68
C TYR A 90 -1.97 3.10 4.85
N GLN A 91 -2.55 2.09 5.49
CA GLN A 91 -1.93 0.81 5.69
C GLN A 91 -2.60 -0.28 4.87
N ALA A 92 -1.80 -1.18 4.32
CA ALA A 92 -2.22 -2.49 3.85
C ALA A 92 -1.56 -3.57 4.69
N VAL A 93 -2.31 -4.63 5.01
CA VAL A 93 -1.79 -5.82 5.71
C VAL A 93 -2.03 -7.03 4.84
N PHE A 94 -0.98 -7.81 4.66
CA PHE A 94 -0.96 -9.04 3.89
C PHE A 94 -0.65 -10.20 4.83
N ASN A 95 -1.52 -11.21 4.87
CA ASN A 95 -1.38 -12.42 5.71
C ASN A 95 -1.02 -13.66 4.89
#